data_AF-A0A9Q1FLE0-F1
#
_entry.id   AF-A0A9Q1FLE0-F1
#
_cell.length_a   1.000
_cell.length_b   1.000
_cell.length_c   1.000
_cell.angle_alpha   90.00
_cell.angle_beta   90.00
_cell.angle_gamma   90.00
#
_symmetry.space_group_name_H-M   'P 1'
#
loop_
_entity.id
_entity.type
_entity.pdbx_description
1 polymer ?
#
loop_
_entity_poly.entity_id
_entity_poly.type
_entity_poly.pdbx_seq_one_letter_code
_entity_poly.pdbx_strand_id
1 'polypeptide(L)'
;MEFFNQMFAEYPHVTYGGVGATACATGALVYKIATRKKPTHVGVNCWFCNQDTVVPYGNRNCWDCPKCEQYNGFQENGDYNKPIPAQYMEHLNHGISAGSSHPETSKTLQWVNCQMLLCKKCNNNQTLKIKQLASFVPREDEKYDEEIEVFTHHLEQTHKLCRPCQTAVEYYIKHQNRQLRALLFNHRLRRSWDADQAFIQQPYPSPPPAWVIFLRVLAFLACAFLLALAFYGSGGPLAPSSPPQPQSGGASVPKPILNRGTVNDSGEDRGSWPEVLGLLPDEALENARLVWSCGQTHQVAVVSVGLLTCVTSVLLAGPVRLRRIDAVASVLWFLVMGLHLVERYLKDIPGWLDTVKLSATCLCCLVGFTAAVATRKITDQRRTRGQRIRIPVQWKQTLYKL
;
A
#
# COMPACT_ATOMS: atom_id res chain seq x y z
N MET A 1 26.35 22.19 -5.28
CA MET A 1 26.58 22.58 -6.68
C MET A 1 28.06 22.81 -6.95
N GLU A 2 28.78 23.55 -6.11
CA GLU A 2 30.20 23.90 -6.32
C GLU A 2 31.18 22.72 -6.30
N PHE A 3 31.00 21.76 -5.37
CA PHE A 3 31.85 20.55 -5.31
C PHE A 3 31.77 19.70 -6.59
N PHE A 4 30.57 19.59 -7.16
CA PHE A 4 30.37 18.86 -8.43
C PHE A 4 30.98 19.62 -9.60
N ASN A 5 30.86 20.95 -9.63
CA ASN A 5 31.47 21.78 -10.68
C ASN A 5 33.00 21.73 -10.67
N GLN A 6 33.64 21.71 -9.49
CA GLN A 6 35.09 21.51 -9.38
C GLN A 6 35.52 20.13 -9.92
N MET A 7 34.80 19.08 -9.53
CA MET A 7 35.08 17.73 -10.00
C MET A 7 34.86 17.57 -11.53
N PHE A 8 33.89 18.27 -12.12
CA PHE A 8 33.66 18.30 -13.57
C PHE A 8 34.70 19.11 -14.35
N ALA A 9 35.30 20.13 -13.73
CA ALA A 9 36.36 20.93 -14.33
C ALA A 9 37.71 20.18 -14.35
N GLU A 10 37.95 19.30 -13.38
CA GLU A 10 39.24 18.62 -13.19
C GLU A 10 39.38 17.33 -14.01
N TYR A 11 38.26 16.72 -14.46
CA TYR A 11 38.28 15.50 -15.28
C TYR A 11 37.28 15.54 -16.46
N PRO A 12 37.58 16.27 -17.55
CA PRO A 12 36.69 16.44 -18.70
C PRO A 12 36.43 15.15 -19.50
N HIS A 13 37.17 14.07 -19.23
CA HIS A 13 37.01 12.77 -19.91
C HIS A 13 35.86 11.92 -19.34
N VAL A 14 35.40 12.23 -18.12
CA VAL A 14 34.35 11.47 -17.42
C VAL A 14 32.96 11.79 -17.97
N THR A 15 32.77 12.96 -18.59
CA THR A 15 31.50 13.42 -19.16
C THR A 15 31.22 12.86 -20.56
N TYR A 16 32.24 12.45 -21.31
CA TYR A 16 32.10 11.95 -22.69
C TYR A 16 31.92 10.43 -22.79
N GLY A 17 32.10 9.67 -21.70
CA GLY A 17 31.81 8.23 -21.64
C GLY A 17 30.42 7.94 -21.07
N GLY A 18 29.81 6.82 -21.44
CA GLY A 18 28.47 6.39 -20.96
C GLY A 18 28.29 6.33 -19.43
N VAL A 19 29.39 6.40 -18.67
CA VAL A 19 29.43 6.51 -17.20
C VAL A 19 29.00 7.90 -16.70
N GLY A 20 29.35 8.99 -17.41
CA GLY A 20 28.95 10.35 -17.02
C GLY A 20 27.46 10.62 -17.22
N ALA A 21 26.88 10.13 -18.33
CA ALA A 21 25.46 10.29 -18.63
C ALA A 21 24.56 9.55 -17.63
N THR A 22 24.98 8.37 -17.17
CA THR A 22 24.22 7.55 -16.20
C THR A 22 24.26 8.14 -14.77
N ALA A 23 25.37 8.76 -14.38
CA ALA A 23 25.50 9.50 -13.12
C ALA A 23 24.53 10.69 -13.05
N CYS A 24 24.49 11.51 -14.10
CA CYS A 24 23.62 12.69 -14.18
C CYS A 24 22.13 12.31 -14.17
N ALA A 25 21.75 11.24 -14.88
CA ALA A 25 20.36 10.76 -14.91
C ALA A 25 19.87 10.28 -13.53
N THR A 26 20.74 9.58 -12.77
CA THR A 26 20.42 9.10 -11.42
C THR A 26 20.25 10.26 -10.44
N GLY A 27 21.16 11.24 -10.47
CA GLY A 27 21.07 12.44 -9.64
C GLY A 27 19.79 13.25 -9.90
N ALA A 28 19.44 13.46 -11.17
CA ALA A 28 18.22 14.16 -11.56
C ALA A 28 16.94 13.44 -11.10
N LEU A 29 16.93 12.10 -11.15
CA LEU A 29 15.81 11.30 -10.69
C LEU A 29 15.60 11.40 -9.18
N VAL A 30 16.66 11.25 -8.38
CA VAL A 30 16.60 11.36 -6.92
C VAL A 30 16.14 12.76 -6.52
N TYR A 31 16.71 13.80 -7.15
CA TYR A 31 16.28 15.18 -6.93
C TYR A 31 14.79 15.37 -7.25
N LYS A 32 14.30 14.85 -8.37
CA LYS A 32 12.88 14.95 -8.78
C LYS A 32 11.94 14.20 -7.83
N ILE A 33 12.37 13.10 -7.22
CA ILE A 33 11.59 12.35 -6.21
C ILE A 33 11.57 13.08 -4.88
N ALA A 34 12.74 13.55 -4.41
CA ALA A 34 12.87 14.30 -3.17
C ALA A 34 12.11 15.64 -3.22
N THR A 35 12.03 16.26 -4.40
CA THR A 35 11.30 17.52 -4.64
C THR A 35 9.86 17.33 -5.12
N ARG A 36 9.31 16.11 -5.06
CA ARG A 36 7.88 15.87 -5.38
C ARG A 36 7.01 16.79 -4.53
N LYS A 37 6.33 17.74 -5.17
CA LYS A 37 5.35 18.60 -4.51
C LYS A 37 4.27 17.72 -3.87
N LYS A 38 3.91 18.03 -2.62
CA LYS A 38 2.78 17.39 -1.94
C LYS A 38 1.51 17.60 -2.78
N PRO A 39 0.58 16.62 -2.81
CA PRO A 39 -0.67 16.78 -3.54
C PRO A 39 -1.42 18.02 -3.01
N THR A 40 -1.87 18.88 -3.92
CA THR A 40 -2.62 20.10 -3.57
C THR A 40 -4.07 19.78 -3.23
N HIS A 41 -4.62 18.72 -3.80
CA HIS A 41 -6.01 18.29 -3.65
C HIS A 41 -6.10 16.80 -3.33
N VAL A 42 -7.23 16.40 -2.74
CA VAL A 42 -7.53 15.01 -2.37
C VAL A 42 -9.02 14.73 -2.52
N GLY A 43 -9.34 13.54 -3.02
CA GLY A 43 -10.71 13.03 -3.04
C GLY A 43 -11.14 12.61 -1.64
N VAL A 44 -12.31 13.07 -1.22
CA VAL A 44 -12.94 12.79 0.08
C VAL A 44 -14.39 12.39 -0.12
N ASN A 45 -14.93 11.58 0.79
CA ASN A 45 -16.32 11.16 0.77
C ASN A 45 -17.08 11.82 1.92
N CYS A 46 -18.27 12.36 1.65
CA CYS A 46 -19.11 12.96 2.68
C CYS A 46 -19.75 11.88 3.57
N TRP A 47 -19.60 11.98 4.88
CA TRP A 47 -20.21 11.03 5.82
C TRP A 47 -21.75 10.99 5.74
N PHE A 48 -22.39 12.13 5.47
CA PHE A 48 -23.85 12.28 5.55
C PHE A 48 -24.57 11.86 4.27
N CYS A 49 -24.19 12.46 3.14
CA CYS A 49 -24.80 12.15 1.85
C CYS A 49 -24.03 11.09 1.05
N ASN A 50 -22.85 10.66 1.54
CA ASN A 50 -22.03 9.62 0.93
C ASN A 50 -21.61 9.94 -0.52
N GLN A 51 -21.52 11.23 -0.85
CA GLN A 51 -21.07 11.71 -2.16
C GLN A 51 -19.59 12.06 -2.10
N ASP A 52 -18.85 11.64 -3.13
CA ASP A 52 -17.45 12.01 -3.29
C ASP A 52 -17.31 13.46 -3.76
N THR A 53 -16.29 14.14 -3.27
CA THR A 53 -15.88 15.47 -3.70
C THR A 53 -14.37 15.62 -3.61
N VAL A 54 -13.85 16.75 -4.05
CA VAL A 54 -12.42 17.06 -4.03
C VAL A 54 -12.19 18.32 -3.21
N VAL A 55 -11.27 18.24 -2.26
CA VAL A 55 -10.93 19.37 -1.37
C VAL A 55 -9.41 19.60 -1.36
N PRO A 56 -8.94 20.79 -0.96
CA PRO A 56 -7.53 21.01 -0.68
C PRO A 56 -6.99 19.99 0.32
N TYR A 57 -5.77 19.51 0.13
CA TYR A 57 -5.20 18.43 0.95
C TYR A 57 -5.16 18.75 2.46
N GLY A 58 -4.97 20.04 2.80
CA GLY A 58 -5.04 20.53 4.19
C GLY A 58 -6.43 20.38 4.80
N ASN A 59 -7.48 20.43 3.98
CA ASN A 59 -8.87 20.46 4.41
C ASN A 59 -9.54 19.08 4.38
N ARG A 60 -8.77 18.00 4.20
CA ARG A 60 -9.31 16.63 4.09
C ARG A 60 -10.19 16.18 5.25
N ASN A 61 -10.06 16.82 6.42
CA ASN A 61 -10.83 16.57 7.64
C ASN A 61 -11.44 17.87 8.20
N CYS A 62 -11.69 18.88 7.37
CA CYS A 62 -12.41 20.09 7.77
C CYS A 62 -13.01 20.77 6.53
N TRP A 63 -14.17 20.30 6.11
CA TRP A 63 -14.83 20.80 4.90
C TRP A 63 -16.34 20.66 4.99
N ASP A 64 -17.07 21.59 4.39
CA ASP A 64 -18.52 21.51 4.25
C ASP A 64 -18.88 20.85 2.91
N CYS A 65 -19.84 19.93 2.94
CA CYS A 65 -20.21 19.20 1.72
C CYS A 65 -20.96 20.11 0.74
N PRO A 66 -20.55 20.23 -0.53
CA PRO A 66 -21.22 21.09 -1.50
C PRO A 66 -22.62 20.58 -1.92
N LYS A 67 -23.01 19.35 -1.53
CA LYS A 67 -24.30 18.74 -1.89
C LYS A 67 -25.34 18.77 -0.78
N CYS A 68 -24.91 18.63 0.47
CA CYS A 68 -25.82 18.55 1.62
C CYS A 68 -25.49 19.55 2.73
N GLU A 69 -24.47 20.38 2.51
CA GLU A 69 -24.06 21.48 3.39
C GLU A 69 -23.65 21.02 4.80
N GLN A 70 -23.50 19.72 5.02
CA GLN A 70 -23.06 19.16 6.29
C GLN A 70 -21.53 19.22 6.42
N TYR A 71 -21.07 19.64 7.60
CA TYR A 71 -19.66 19.71 7.95
C TYR A 71 -19.05 18.32 8.14
N ASN A 72 -17.90 18.08 7.51
CA ASN A 72 -17.12 16.85 7.55
C ASN A 72 -15.76 17.13 8.18
N GLY A 73 -15.67 16.88 9.49
CA GLY A 73 -14.44 17.01 10.26
C GLY A 73 -14.58 16.40 11.64
N PHE A 74 -13.86 15.30 11.87
CA PHE A 74 -14.01 14.48 13.07
C PHE A 74 -12.68 14.28 13.81
N GLN A 75 -12.75 14.17 15.12
CA GLN A 75 -11.66 13.72 15.99
C GLN A 75 -11.57 12.19 15.98
N GLU A 76 -10.52 11.62 16.56
CA GLU A 76 -10.32 10.16 16.59
C GLU A 76 -11.41 9.42 17.39
N ASN A 77 -12.02 10.11 18.36
CA ASN A 77 -13.15 9.61 19.15
C ASN A 77 -14.50 9.66 18.40
N GLY A 78 -14.55 10.30 17.23
CA GLY A 78 -15.77 10.47 16.43
C GLY A 78 -16.52 11.79 16.63
N ASP A 79 -16.12 12.63 17.58
CA ASP A 79 -16.70 13.96 17.77
C ASP A 79 -16.29 14.93 16.67
N TYR A 80 -17.03 16.02 16.54
CA TYR A 80 -16.61 17.10 15.66
C TYR A 80 -15.29 17.73 16.14
N ASN A 81 -14.42 18.07 15.19
CA ASN A 81 -13.17 18.78 15.46
C ASN A 81 -13.34 20.30 15.58
N LYS A 82 -14.59 20.78 15.53
CA LYS A 82 -14.97 22.17 15.83
C LYS A 82 -16.29 22.16 16.61
N PRO A 83 -16.52 23.15 17.49
CA PRO A 83 -17.82 23.31 18.10
C PRO A 83 -18.87 23.63 17.02
N ILE A 84 -20.05 23.03 17.12
CA ILE A 84 -21.20 23.31 16.25
C ILE A 84 -22.31 23.94 17.10
N PRO A 85 -22.41 25.28 17.18
CA PRO A 85 -23.38 25.97 18.02
C PRO A 85 -24.83 25.55 17.79
N ALA A 86 -25.20 25.23 16.55
CA ALA A 86 -26.53 24.75 16.19
C ALA A 86 -26.96 23.48 16.94
N GLN A 87 -26.01 22.66 17.43
CA GLN A 87 -26.35 21.45 18.19
C GLN A 87 -26.97 21.73 19.57
N TYR A 88 -26.70 22.89 20.17
CA TYR A 88 -27.18 23.24 21.51
C TYR A 88 -27.93 24.57 21.57
N MET A 89 -27.91 25.35 20.49
CA MET A 89 -28.68 26.59 20.34
C MET A 89 -29.79 26.41 19.32
N GLU A 90 -31.02 26.21 19.79
CA GLU A 90 -32.18 25.95 18.93
C GLU A 90 -32.43 27.04 17.89
N HIS A 91 -32.21 28.31 18.25
CA HIS A 91 -32.40 29.45 17.35
C HIS A 91 -31.41 29.48 16.15
N LEU A 92 -30.35 28.67 16.19
CA LEU A 92 -29.39 28.51 15.09
C LEU A 92 -29.74 27.33 14.18
N ASN A 93 -30.70 26.49 14.57
CA ASN A 93 -31.20 25.44 13.69
C ASN A 93 -32.12 26.07 12.64
N HIS A 94 -31.82 25.82 11.37
CA HIS A 94 -32.76 26.12 10.31
C HIS A 94 -34.01 25.26 10.53
N GLY A 95 -35.19 25.89 10.55
CA GLY A 95 -36.43 25.15 10.64
C GLY A 95 -36.55 24.23 9.43
N ILE A 96 -36.35 22.93 9.63
CA ILE A 96 -36.69 21.93 8.62
C ILE A 96 -38.22 21.84 8.62
N SER A 97 -38.88 22.76 7.93
CA SER A 97 -40.18 22.45 7.37
C SER A 97 -39.91 21.24 6.46
N ALA A 98 -40.44 20.08 6.82
CA ALA A 98 -40.53 18.94 5.91
C ALA A 98 -41.52 19.31 4.78
N GLY A 99 -41.19 20.32 3.99
CA GLY A 99 -41.85 20.70 2.77
C GLY A 99 -41.35 19.75 1.70
N SER A 100 -41.93 18.55 1.64
CA SER A 100 -41.98 17.87 0.38
C SER A 100 -42.82 18.73 -0.55
N SER A 101 -42.19 19.28 -1.59
CA SER A 101 -42.87 19.68 -2.81
C SER A 101 -43.49 18.42 -3.43
N HIS A 102 -44.63 18.00 -2.91
CA HIS A 102 -45.47 16.97 -3.52
C HIS A 102 -46.29 17.65 -4.61
N PRO A 103 -46.31 17.13 -5.85
CA PRO A 103 -47.29 17.57 -6.84
C PRO A 103 -48.68 17.30 -6.26
N GLU A 104 -49.56 18.30 -6.34
CA GLU A 104 -50.94 18.24 -5.93
C GLU A 104 -51.62 17.03 -6.60
N THR A 105 -51.85 15.97 -5.84
CA THR A 105 -52.83 14.95 -6.20
C THR A 105 -54.09 15.12 -5.37
N SER A 106 -55.15 15.35 -6.13
CA SER A 106 -56.52 15.63 -5.76
C SER A 106 -57.04 14.88 -4.53
N LYS A 107 -57.68 15.68 -3.67
CA LYS A 107 -58.68 15.32 -2.66
C LYS A 107 -59.36 13.97 -2.92
N THR A 108 -59.15 13.00 -2.02
CA THR A 108 -60.22 12.18 -1.43
C THR A 108 -59.63 11.42 -0.25
N LEU A 109 -59.81 11.96 0.95
CA LEU A 109 -60.22 11.28 2.18
C LEU A 109 -60.13 12.34 3.27
N GLN A 110 -61.31 12.72 3.76
CA GLN A 110 -61.54 13.64 4.85
C GLN A 110 -60.84 13.13 6.12
N TRP A 111 -59.55 13.44 6.28
CA TRP A 111 -58.89 13.39 7.58
C TRP A 111 -59.52 14.51 8.39
N VAL A 112 -60.43 14.13 9.28
CA VAL A 112 -60.80 14.91 10.46
C VAL A 112 -59.56 15.64 10.98
N ASN A 113 -59.75 16.90 11.37
CA ASN A 113 -58.75 17.81 11.93
C ASN A 113 -57.87 17.13 13.01
N CYS A 114 -56.83 16.43 12.55
CA CYS A 114 -55.91 15.61 13.34
C CYS A 114 -54.49 16.00 12.95
N GLN A 115 -54.05 17.22 13.27
CA GLN A 115 -52.63 17.59 13.09
C GLN A 115 -51.69 16.84 14.07
N MET A 116 -52.22 15.96 14.93
CA MET A 116 -51.44 15.27 15.96
C MET A 116 -51.71 13.76 15.92
N LEU A 117 -50.65 12.96 15.68
CA LEU A 117 -50.65 11.48 15.76
C LEU A 117 -51.04 10.97 17.17
N LEU A 118 -50.82 11.80 18.19
CA LEU A 118 -51.06 11.51 19.59
C LEU A 118 -52.17 12.38 20.16
N CYS A 119 -52.93 11.88 21.13
CA CYS A 119 -53.82 12.72 21.92
C CYS A 119 -53.01 13.76 22.73
N LYS A 120 -53.63 14.89 23.07
CA LYS A 120 -52.96 16.02 23.75
C LYS A 120 -52.19 15.59 25.01
N LYS A 121 -52.76 14.71 25.84
CA LYS A 121 -52.09 14.17 27.03
C LYS A 121 -50.84 13.38 26.68
N CYS A 122 -50.95 12.43 25.74
CA CYS A 122 -49.81 11.62 25.30
C CYS A 122 -48.73 12.48 24.63
N ASN A 123 -49.11 13.48 23.84
CA ASN A 123 -48.17 14.41 23.24
C ASN A 123 -47.37 15.19 24.29
N ASN A 124 -48.05 15.76 25.29
CA ASN A 124 -47.39 16.47 26.39
C ASN A 124 -46.47 15.55 27.19
N ASN A 125 -46.89 14.30 27.44
CA ASN A 125 -46.07 13.29 28.10
C ASN A 125 -44.79 12.98 27.29
N GLN A 126 -44.88 12.88 25.95
CA GLN A 126 -43.70 12.69 25.10
C GLN A 126 -42.76 13.90 25.16
N THR A 127 -43.29 15.13 25.15
CA THR A 127 -42.46 16.33 25.34
C THR A 127 -41.76 16.34 26.70
N LEU A 128 -42.44 15.94 27.76
CA LEU A 128 -41.85 15.87 29.10
C LEU A 128 -40.77 14.77 29.18
N LYS A 129 -41.01 13.60 28.59
CA LYS A 129 -40.02 12.52 28.48
C LYS A 129 -38.74 13.03 27.80
N ILE A 130 -38.86 13.71 26.67
CA ILE A 130 -37.71 14.28 25.94
C ILE A 130 -36.95 15.29 26.79
N LYS A 131 -37.67 16.22 27.45
CA LYS A 131 -37.04 17.21 28.33
C LYS A 131 -36.27 16.56 29.48
N GLN A 132 -36.83 15.53 30.10
CA GLN A 132 -36.20 14.81 31.20
C GLN A 132 -34.97 14.00 30.75
N LEU A 133 -35.04 13.36 29.57
CA LEU A 133 -33.90 12.68 28.97
C LEU A 133 -32.77 13.67 28.62
N ALA A 134 -33.11 14.83 28.07
CA ALA A 134 -32.11 15.86 27.72
C ALA A 134 -31.45 16.49 28.96
N SER A 135 -32.14 16.51 30.11
CA SER A 135 -31.60 16.98 31.38
C SER A 135 -30.89 15.89 32.21
N PHE A 136 -30.75 14.67 31.68
CA PHE A 136 -30.10 13.58 32.40
C PHE A 136 -28.62 13.89 32.60
N VAL A 137 -28.15 13.68 33.83
CA VAL A 137 -26.73 13.77 34.21
C VAL A 137 -26.41 12.50 34.98
N PRO A 138 -25.42 11.69 34.54
CA PRO A 138 -25.02 10.48 35.26
C PRO A 138 -24.46 10.84 36.64
N ARG A 139 -24.60 9.93 37.60
CA ARG A 139 -23.97 10.04 38.92
C ARG A 139 -22.51 9.62 38.86
N GLU A 140 -22.24 8.56 38.11
CA GLU A 140 -20.89 8.05 37.84
C GLU A 140 -20.71 7.91 36.32
N ASP A 141 -19.76 8.66 35.74
CA ASP A 141 -19.53 8.65 34.28
C ASP A 141 -19.21 7.24 33.74
N GLU A 142 -18.55 6.40 34.53
CA GLU A 142 -18.20 5.02 34.17
C GLU A 142 -19.44 4.10 34.05
N LYS A 143 -20.56 4.45 34.70
CA LYS A 143 -21.82 3.70 34.67
C LYS A 143 -22.88 4.36 33.81
N TYR A 144 -22.51 5.35 33.00
CA TYR A 144 -23.44 6.11 32.17
C TYR A 144 -24.43 5.22 31.42
N ASP A 145 -23.96 4.17 30.75
CA ASP A 145 -24.79 3.28 29.92
C ASP A 145 -25.85 2.53 30.75
N GLU A 146 -25.53 2.10 31.97
CA GLU A 146 -26.48 1.41 32.87
C GLU A 146 -27.49 2.40 33.46
N GLU A 147 -27.01 3.56 33.93
CA GLU A 147 -27.84 4.58 34.55
C GLU A 147 -28.86 5.17 33.56
N ILE A 148 -28.42 5.45 32.32
CA ILE A 148 -29.31 5.98 31.28
C ILE A 148 -30.37 4.96 30.86
N GLU A 149 -30.04 3.67 30.82
CA GLU A 149 -31.01 2.61 30.47
C GLU A 149 -32.11 2.51 31.53
N VAL A 150 -31.72 2.47 32.82
CA VAL A 150 -32.67 2.43 33.95
C VAL A 150 -33.55 3.69 33.96
N PHE A 151 -32.95 4.87 33.77
CA PHE A 151 -33.68 6.13 33.73
C PHE A 151 -34.65 6.19 32.54
N THR A 152 -34.22 5.75 31.35
CA THR A 152 -35.06 5.67 30.15
C THR A 152 -36.26 4.73 30.39
N HIS A 153 -36.02 3.57 31.00
CA HIS A 153 -37.08 2.62 31.32
C HIS A 153 -38.10 3.21 32.30
N HIS A 154 -37.63 3.89 33.34
CA HIS A 154 -38.50 4.58 34.29
C HIS A 154 -39.38 5.63 33.60
N LEU A 155 -38.81 6.43 32.70
CA LEU A 155 -39.56 7.43 31.95
C LEU A 155 -40.57 6.80 30.98
N GLU A 156 -40.26 5.66 30.38
CA GLU A 156 -41.19 4.90 29.53
C GLU A 156 -42.41 4.40 30.28
N GLN A 157 -42.22 3.89 31.50
CA GLN A 157 -43.33 3.43 32.33
C GLN A 157 -44.17 4.60 32.85
N THR A 158 -43.50 5.68 33.26
CA THR A 158 -44.15 6.87 33.84
C THR A 158 -44.95 7.65 32.80
N HIS A 159 -44.38 7.85 31.60
CA HIS A 159 -44.97 8.64 30.51
C HIS A 159 -45.55 7.78 29.39
N LYS A 160 -46.14 6.62 29.76
CA LYS A 160 -46.71 5.67 28.81
C LYS A 160 -47.81 6.28 27.94
N LEU A 161 -47.88 5.80 26.69
CA LEU A 161 -48.97 6.13 25.78
C LEU A 161 -50.27 5.43 26.20
N CYS A 162 -51.41 6.03 25.90
CA CYS A 162 -52.68 5.31 25.97
C CYS A 162 -52.75 4.28 24.82
N ARG A 163 -53.51 3.19 25.00
CA ARG A 163 -53.61 2.11 24.01
C ARG A 163 -53.89 2.60 22.58
N PRO A 164 -54.85 3.52 22.33
CA PRO A 164 -55.10 4.02 20.97
C PRO A 164 -53.89 4.73 20.36
N CYS A 165 -53.19 5.56 21.13
CA CYS A 165 -51.99 6.27 20.67
C CYS A 165 -50.83 5.31 20.42
N GLN A 166 -50.67 4.28 21.27
CA GLN A 166 -49.65 3.25 21.08
C GLN A 166 -49.86 2.51 19.76
N THR A 167 -51.07 2.03 19.49
CA THR A 167 -51.40 1.36 18.23
C THR A 167 -51.18 2.27 17.02
N ALA A 168 -51.55 3.55 17.12
CA ALA A 168 -51.32 4.52 16.05
C ALA A 168 -49.83 4.73 15.75
N VAL A 169 -49.00 4.86 16.79
CA VAL A 169 -47.53 4.98 16.65
C VAL A 169 -46.93 3.72 16.03
N GLU A 170 -47.28 2.53 16.52
CA GLU A 170 -46.78 1.26 15.99
C GLU A 170 -47.14 1.08 14.51
N TYR A 171 -48.39 1.39 14.13
CA TYR A 171 -48.82 1.38 12.74
C TYR A 171 -48.01 2.35 11.88
N TYR A 172 -47.83 3.59 12.35
CA TYR A 172 -47.14 4.63 11.60
C TYR A 172 -45.65 4.32 11.43
N ILE A 173 -44.97 3.85 12.48
CA ILE A 173 -43.57 3.39 12.42
C ILE A 173 -43.44 2.22 11.44
N LYS A 174 -44.34 1.23 11.51
CA LYS A 174 -44.35 0.10 10.58
C LYS A 174 -44.54 0.55 9.14
N HIS A 175 -45.44 1.50 8.90
CA HIS A 175 -45.66 2.09 7.60
C HIS A 175 -44.41 2.82 7.08
N GLN A 176 -43.82 3.72 7.87
CA GLN A 176 -42.60 4.44 7.50
C GLN A 176 -41.42 3.51 7.25
N ASN A 177 -41.21 2.50 8.10
CA ASN A 177 -40.16 1.51 7.92
C ASN A 177 -40.32 0.75 6.60
N ARG A 178 -41.55 0.44 6.18
CA ARG A 178 -41.80 -0.19 4.88
C ARG A 178 -41.39 0.73 3.73
N GLN A 179 -41.73 2.01 3.79
CA GLN A 179 -41.35 2.99 2.76
C GLN A 179 -39.84 3.20 2.70
N LEU A 180 -39.18 3.39 3.86
CA LEU A 180 -37.73 3.55 3.94
C LEU A 180 -36.98 2.32 3.43
N ARG A 181 -37.45 1.10 3.74
CA ARG A 181 -36.84 -0.13 3.20
C ARG A 181 -36.86 -0.14 1.67
N ALA A 182 -37.97 0.26 1.04
CA ALA A 182 -38.07 0.33 -0.41
C ALA A 182 -37.08 1.37 -0.99
N LEU A 183 -36.99 2.55 -0.39
CA LEU A 183 -36.05 3.60 -0.81
C LEU A 183 -34.58 3.17 -0.65
N LEU A 184 -34.24 2.59 0.51
CA LEU A 184 -32.88 2.10 0.79
C LEU A 184 -32.49 0.96 -0.15
N PHE A 185 -33.42 0.07 -0.49
CA PHE A 185 -33.18 -0.99 -1.47
C PHE A 185 -32.88 -0.42 -2.86
N ASN A 186 -33.70 0.51 -3.35
CA ASN A 186 -33.46 1.18 -4.62
C ASN A 186 -32.12 1.95 -4.63
N HIS A 187 -31.76 2.60 -3.52
CA HIS A 187 -30.47 3.29 -3.41
C HIS A 187 -29.28 2.31 -3.44
N ARG A 188 -29.39 1.17 -2.76
CA ARG A 188 -28.37 0.10 -2.81
C ARG A 188 -28.22 -0.49 -4.21
N LEU A 189 -29.34 -0.75 -4.89
CA LEU A 189 -29.32 -1.19 -6.27
C LEU A 189 -28.60 -0.15 -7.11
N ARG A 190 -29.09 1.10 -7.16
CA ARG A 190 -28.46 2.15 -7.99
C ARG A 190 -26.97 2.30 -7.74
N ARG A 191 -26.52 2.20 -6.48
CA ARG A 191 -25.10 2.20 -6.13
C ARG A 191 -24.33 0.99 -6.67
N SER A 192 -24.91 -0.21 -6.63
CA SER A 192 -24.32 -1.40 -7.26
C SER A 192 -24.15 -1.17 -8.76
N TRP A 193 -25.18 -0.65 -9.42
CA TRP A 193 -25.15 -0.33 -10.84
C TRP A 193 -24.10 0.73 -11.19
N ASP A 194 -23.98 1.80 -10.39
CA ASP A 194 -22.95 2.83 -10.58
C ASP A 194 -21.54 2.27 -10.35
N ALA A 195 -21.37 1.37 -9.38
CA ALA A 195 -20.09 0.69 -9.13
C ALA A 195 -19.72 -0.28 -10.27
N ASP A 196 -20.70 -1.01 -10.80
CA ASP A 196 -20.54 -1.91 -11.94
C ASP A 196 -20.24 -1.11 -13.22
N GLN A 197 -20.91 0.03 -13.45
CA GLN A 197 -20.58 0.94 -14.54
C GLN A 197 -19.19 1.56 -14.40
N ALA A 198 -18.79 1.97 -13.18
CA ALA A 198 -17.46 2.47 -12.93
C ALA A 198 -16.40 1.39 -13.19
N PHE A 199 -16.69 0.12 -12.91
CA PHE A 199 -15.83 -1.02 -13.25
C PHE A 199 -15.74 -1.23 -14.77
N ILE A 200 -16.85 -1.11 -15.49
CA ILE A 200 -16.92 -1.26 -16.95
C ILE A 200 -16.23 -0.09 -17.68
N GLN A 201 -16.26 1.12 -17.10
CA GLN A 201 -15.63 2.32 -17.67
C GLN A 201 -14.14 2.50 -17.31
N GLN A 202 -13.58 1.70 -16.40
CA GLN A 202 -12.13 1.68 -16.23
C GLN A 202 -11.50 1.11 -17.52
N PRO A 203 -10.64 1.86 -18.24
CA PRO A 203 -9.77 1.24 -19.22
C PRO A 203 -8.97 0.19 -18.46
N TYR A 204 -9.11 -1.08 -18.85
CA TYR A 204 -8.37 -2.21 -18.29
C TYR A 204 -6.98 -1.76 -17.84
N PRO A 205 -6.55 -2.02 -16.59
CA PRO A 205 -5.22 -1.65 -16.15
C PRO A 205 -4.25 -2.27 -17.14
N SER A 206 -3.66 -1.44 -18.00
CA SER A 206 -2.70 -1.92 -18.96
C SER A 206 -1.62 -2.65 -18.15
N PRO A 207 -1.33 -3.92 -18.49
CA PRO A 207 -0.31 -4.67 -17.76
C PRO A 207 0.94 -3.81 -17.69
N PRO A 208 1.73 -3.88 -16.59
CA PRO A 208 3.05 -3.27 -16.59
C PRO A 208 3.72 -3.64 -17.92
N PRO A 209 4.25 -2.66 -18.67
CA PRO A 209 4.80 -2.96 -19.98
C PRO A 209 5.79 -4.11 -19.82
N ALA A 210 5.62 -5.19 -20.58
CA ALA A 210 6.43 -6.40 -20.41
C ALA A 210 7.94 -6.08 -20.43
N TRP A 211 8.31 -5.04 -21.19
CA TRP A 211 9.66 -4.52 -21.27
C TRP A 211 10.17 -3.92 -19.92
N VAL A 212 9.33 -3.34 -19.05
CA VAL A 212 9.75 -2.84 -17.71
C VAL A 212 10.18 -4.01 -16.85
N ILE A 213 9.39 -5.09 -16.86
CA ILE A 213 9.67 -6.29 -16.06
C ILE A 213 10.96 -6.93 -16.58
N PHE A 214 11.09 -7.05 -17.90
CA PHE A 214 12.29 -7.57 -18.53
C PHE A 214 13.55 -6.79 -18.12
N LEU A 215 13.52 -5.45 -18.17
CA LEU A 215 14.66 -4.62 -17.75
C LEU A 215 15.02 -4.79 -16.27
N ARG A 216 14.04 -4.97 -15.39
CA ARG A 216 14.29 -5.24 -13.95
C ARG A 216 14.94 -6.60 -13.72
N VAL A 217 14.47 -7.62 -14.44
CA VAL A 217 15.07 -8.96 -14.38
C VAL A 217 16.50 -8.92 -14.93
N LEU A 218 16.73 -8.23 -16.05
CA LEU A 218 18.06 -8.09 -16.63
C LEU A 218 19.04 -7.38 -15.68
N ALA A 219 18.61 -6.30 -15.03
CA ALA A 219 19.41 -5.64 -14.00
C ALA A 219 19.72 -6.60 -12.83
N PHE A 220 18.73 -7.33 -12.32
CA PHE A 220 18.97 -8.34 -11.27
C PHE A 220 20.00 -9.40 -11.70
N LEU A 221 19.88 -9.94 -12.92
CA LEU A 221 20.82 -10.93 -13.45
C LEU A 221 22.25 -10.38 -13.58
N ALA A 222 22.41 -9.14 -14.01
CA ALA A 222 23.73 -8.48 -14.04
C ALA A 222 24.34 -8.37 -12.62
N CYS A 223 23.52 -8.08 -11.61
CA CYS A 223 23.98 -8.02 -10.22
C CYS A 223 24.37 -9.40 -9.67
N ALA A 224 23.56 -10.43 -9.97
CA ALA A 224 23.84 -11.80 -9.56
C ALA A 224 25.13 -12.33 -10.22
N PHE A 225 25.37 -11.97 -11.48
CA PHE A 225 26.61 -12.30 -12.19
C PHE A 225 27.84 -11.64 -11.54
N LEU A 226 27.76 -10.38 -11.10
CA LEU A 226 28.83 -9.73 -10.36
C LEU A 226 29.14 -10.42 -9.02
N LEU A 227 28.10 -10.88 -8.30
CA LEU A 227 28.31 -11.69 -7.09
C LEU A 227 28.98 -13.03 -7.41
N ALA A 228 28.56 -13.70 -8.48
CA ALA A 228 29.19 -14.94 -8.91
C ALA A 228 30.68 -14.71 -9.22
N LEU A 229 31.03 -13.65 -9.96
CA LEU A 229 32.43 -13.30 -10.21
C LEU A 229 33.21 -13.05 -8.91
N ALA A 230 32.60 -12.40 -7.93
CA ALA A 230 33.23 -12.11 -6.64
C ALA A 230 33.45 -13.37 -5.77
N PHE A 231 32.52 -14.34 -5.80
CA PHE A 231 32.62 -15.58 -5.02
C PHE A 231 33.50 -16.65 -5.68
N TYR A 232 33.49 -16.76 -7.01
CA TYR A 232 34.19 -17.83 -7.73
C TYR A 232 35.55 -17.40 -8.31
N GLY A 233 35.82 -16.09 -8.45
CA GLY A 233 37.13 -15.59 -8.89
C GLY A 233 37.62 -16.21 -10.21
N SER A 234 38.92 -16.51 -10.29
CA SER A 234 39.55 -17.13 -11.47
C SER A 234 39.24 -18.63 -11.61
N GLY A 235 38.77 -19.28 -10.54
CA GLY A 235 38.32 -20.66 -10.55
C GLY A 235 36.82 -20.70 -10.77
N GLY A 236 36.38 -20.38 -11.99
CA GLY A 236 34.95 -20.44 -12.30
C GLY A 236 34.35 -21.81 -11.95
N PRO A 237 33.02 -21.91 -11.73
CA PRO A 237 32.34 -23.18 -11.44
C PRO A 237 32.41 -24.23 -12.58
N LEU A 238 33.16 -23.92 -13.65
CA LEU A 238 33.28 -24.66 -14.91
C LEU A 238 34.70 -25.18 -15.18
N ALA A 239 35.62 -25.05 -14.22
CA ALA A 239 37.00 -25.51 -14.37
C ALA A 239 37.06 -27.06 -14.31
N PRO A 240 37.67 -27.74 -15.31
CA PRO A 240 37.88 -29.18 -15.23
C PRO A 240 38.89 -29.49 -14.11
N SER A 241 38.57 -30.48 -13.28
CA SER A 241 39.50 -31.03 -12.29
C SER A 241 40.73 -31.60 -13.00
N SER A 242 41.91 -31.08 -12.68
CA SER A 242 43.18 -31.59 -13.19
C SER A 242 43.37 -33.08 -12.81
N PRO A 243 43.79 -33.96 -13.73
CA PRO A 243 44.09 -35.36 -13.38
C PRO A 243 45.40 -35.47 -12.56
N PRO A 244 45.57 -36.51 -11.72
CA PRO A 244 46.74 -36.65 -10.87
C PRO A 244 47.99 -36.95 -11.70
N GLN A 245 49.05 -36.18 -11.46
CA GLN A 245 50.37 -36.38 -12.06
C GLN A 245 51.05 -37.64 -11.45
N PRO A 246 51.69 -38.53 -12.24
CA PRO A 246 52.39 -39.68 -11.70
C PRO A 246 53.80 -39.28 -11.24
N GLN A 247 54.09 -39.42 -9.95
CA GLN A 247 55.46 -39.36 -9.44
C GLN A 247 56.05 -40.77 -9.35
N SER A 248 57.23 -40.90 -9.94
CA SER A 248 58.04 -42.11 -10.07
C SER A 248 59.00 -42.28 -8.88
N GLY A 249 59.12 -43.52 -8.40
CA GLY A 249 60.37 -44.12 -7.89
C GLY A 249 60.72 -43.98 -6.41
N GLY A 250 60.86 -45.13 -5.72
CA GLY A 250 61.66 -45.28 -4.48
C GLY A 250 61.09 -46.27 -3.45
N ALA A 251 61.83 -47.35 -3.16
CA ALA A 251 61.37 -48.55 -2.45
C ALA A 251 61.45 -48.51 -0.91
N SER A 252 60.54 -49.24 -0.23
CA SER A 252 60.77 -50.28 0.82
C SER A 252 59.58 -50.44 1.79
N VAL A 253 59.37 -51.68 2.23
CA VAL A 253 58.28 -52.28 3.06
C VAL A 253 58.92 -52.66 4.43
N PRO A 254 58.25 -52.80 5.62
CA PRO A 254 56.97 -53.49 5.88
C PRO A 254 55.95 -52.92 6.89
N LYS A 255 54.72 -53.46 6.81
CA LYS A 255 53.59 -53.40 7.80
C LYS A 255 53.92 -54.17 9.10
N PRO A 256 53.12 -54.03 10.20
CA PRO A 256 51.97 -54.94 10.43
C PRO A 256 50.70 -54.27 11.03
N ILE A 257 49.49 -54.54 10.51
CA ILE A 257 48.38 -55.41 11.02
C ILE A 257 47.62 -54.91 12.29
N LEU A 258 46.33 -54.49 12.17
CA LEU A 258 45.11 -55.24 12.58
C LEU A 258 43.86 -54.36 12.97
N ASN A 259 42.76 -54.59 12.24
CA ASN A 259 41.30 -54.59 12.52
C ASN A 259 40.53 -53.55 13.38
N ARG A 260 39.50 -53.00 12.70
CA ARG A 260 38.03 -53.08 12.95
C ARG A 260 37.40 -52.28 14.12
N GLY A 261 36.54 -51.33 13.76
CA GLY A 261 35.53 -50.71 14.64
C GLY A 261 34.73 -49.60 13.95
N THR A 262 33.41 -49.79 13.90
CA THR A 262 32.33 -49.14 13.13
C THR A 262 31.94 -47.69 13.57
N VAL A 263 31.29 -46.93 12.65
CA VAL A 263 30.33 -45.78 12.86
C VAL A 263 30.99 -44.42 13.27
N ASN A 264 30.76 -43.22 12.70
CA ASN A 264 29.60 -42.59 12.06
C ASN A 264 29.97 -41.40 11.16
N ASP A 265 29.00 -41.04 10.35
CA ASP A 265 28.87 -40.01 9.32
C ASP A 265 28.98 -38.54 9.81
N SER A 266 29.59 -37.67 8.99
CA SER A 266 29.29 -36.23 8.92
C SER A 266 29.88 -35.60 7.64
N GLY A 267 29.09 -35.65 6.57
CA GLY A 267 28.80 -34.54 5.66
C GLY A 267 29.94 -33.66 5.15
N GLU A 268 30.39 -33.94 3.93
CA GLU A 268 30.65 -32.91 2.92
C GLU A 268 29.99 -33.34 1.61
N ASP A 269 28.72 -32.95 1.48
CA ASP A 269 27.95 -33.02 0.24
C ASP A 269 28.56 -32.03 -0.76
N ARG A 270 29.58 -32.48 -1.50
CA ARG A 270 30.16 -31.75 -2.63
C ARG A 270 29.18 -31.89 -3.80
N GLY A 271 28.15 -31.07 -3.74
CA GLY A 271 26.92 -31.18 -4.51
C GLY A 271 27.08 -31.32 -6.03
N SER A 272 26.02 -31.89 -6.58
CA SER A 272 25.66 -32.30 -7.95
C SER A 272 25.85 -31.30 -9.11
N TRP A 273 26.79 -30.35 -9.02
CA TRP A 273 27.07 -29.39 -10.09
C TRP A 273 27.71 -29.98 -11.35
N PRO A 274 28.63 -30.97 -11.27
CA PRO A 274 29.23 -31.55 -12.47
C PRO A 274 28.22 -32.30 -13.35
N GLU A 275 27.17 -32.87 -12.73
CA GLU A 275 26.15 -33.70 -13.40
C GLU A 275 25.10 -32.85 -14.12
N VAL A 276 24.78 -31.66 -13.59
CA VAL A 276 23.89 -30.68 -14.23
C VAL A 276 24.56 -29.99 -15.43
N LEU A 277 25.88 -29.79 -15.37
CA LEU A 277 26.66 -29.21 -16.47
C LEU A 277 26.77 -30.12 -17.68
N GLY A 278 26.69 -31.44 -17.49
CA GLY A 278 26.66 -32.42 -18.58
C GLY A 278 25.35 -32.46 -19.39
N LEU A 279 24.31 -31.72 -18.95
CA LEU A 279 23.01 -31.65 -19.64
C LEU A 279 22.88 -30.41 -20.55
N LEU A 280 23.87 -29.50 -20.55
CA LEU A 280 23.87 -28.31 -21.41
C LEU A 280 24.56 -28.59 -22.75
N PRO A 281 24.05 -28.05 -23.87
CA PRO A 281 24.75 -28.11 -25.16
C PRO A 281 26.17 -27.54 -25.05
N ASP A 282 27.15 -28.18 -25.66
CA ASP A 282 28.56 -27.73 -25.65
C ASP A 282 28.70 -26.27 -26.13
N GLU A 283 27.89 -25.86 -27.10
CA GLU A 283 27.80 -24.49 -27.60
C GLU A 283 27.34 -23.48 -26.54
N ALA A 284 26.41 -23.86 -25.66
CA ALA A 284 25.95 -23.01 -24.57
C ALA A 284 27.03 -22.88 -23.48
N LEU A 285 27.79 -23.95 -23.23
CA LEU A 285 28.89 -23.97 -22.26
C LEU A 285 30.07 -23.11 -22.74
N GLU A 286 30.42 -23.17 -24.04
CA GLU A 286 31.44 -22.31 -24.64
C GLU A 286 31.05 -20.84 -24.59
N ASN A 287 29.82 -20.50 -24.96
CA ASN A 287 29.31 -19.14 -24.85
C ASN A 287 29.29 -18.63 -23.40
N ALA A 288 28.93 -19.48 -22.42
CA ALA A 288 28.96 -19.12 -21.01
C ALA A 288 30.39 -18.85 -20.51
N ARG A 289 31.37 -19.64 -20.96
CA ARG A 289 32.80 -19.43 -20.65
C ARG A 289 33.32 -18.12 -21.23
N LEU A 290 32.94 -17.79 -22.47
CA LEU A 290 33.28 -16.51 -23.10
C LEU A 290 32.67 -15.31 -22.36
N VAL A 291 31.41 -15.42 -21.94
CA VAL A 291 30.75 -14.38 -21.13
C VAL A 291 31.40 -14.24 -19.76
N TRP A 292 31.80 -15.35 -19.12
CA TRP A 292 32.51 -15.34 -17.84
C TRP A 292 33.86 -14.64 -17.92
N SER A 293 34.69 -15.00 -18.92
CA SER A 293 36.02 -14.39 -19.11
C SER A 293 35.94 -12.91 -19.50
N CYS A 294 34.98 -12.56 -20.36
CA CYS A 294 34.70 -11.16 -20.73
C CYS A 294 34.23 -10.36 -19.51
N GLY A 295 33.32 -10.91 -18.71
CA GLY A 295 32.82 -10.29 -17.48
C GLY A 295 33.89 -10.07 -16.41
N GLN A 296 34.79 -11.05 -16.25
CA GLN A 296 35.93 -10.94 -15.33
C GLN A 296 36.88 -9.80 -15.73
N THR A 297 37.13 -9.64 -17.04
CA THR A 297 38.01 -8.59 -17.57
C THR A 297 37.35 -7.20 -17.54
N HIS A 298 36.03 -7.15 -17.73
CA HIS A 298 35.28 -5.90 -17.91
C HIS A 298 34.16 -5.69 -16.88
N GLN A 299 34.46 -5.88 -15.58
CA GLN A 299 33.48 -5.67 -14.49
C GLN A 299 32.79 -4.29 -14.53
N VAL A 300 33.53 -3.21 -14.82
CA VAL A 300 32.97 -1.85 -14.96
C VAL A 300 31.93 -1.76 -16.08
N ALA A 301 32.09 -2.53 -17.17
CA ALA A 301 31.11 -2.55 -18.26
C ALA A 301 29.83 -3.30 -17.85
N VAL A 302 29.96 -4.38 -17.08
CA VAL A 302 28.79 -5.10 -16.53
C VAL A 302 27.99 -4.17 -15.60
N VAL A 303 28.68 -3.43 -14.74
CA VAL A 303 28.04 -2.48 -13.81
C VAL A 303 27.38 -1.32 -14.55
N SER A 304 27.96 -0.83 -15.64
CA SER A 304 27.38 0.28 -16.42
C SER A 304 26.12 -0.15 -17.15
N VAL A 305 26.09 -1.36 -17.70
CA VAL A 305 24.89 -1.97 -18.29
C VAL A 305 23.81 -2.18 -17.24
N GLY A 306 24.16 -2.67 -16.04
CA GLY A 306 23.23 -2.81 -14.91
C GLY A 306 22.60 -1.48 -14.48
N LEU A 307 23.42 -0.43 -14.36
CA LEU A 307 22.93 0.91 -14.03
C LEU A 307 22.04 1.50 -15.13
N LEU A 308 22.45 1.38 -16.40
CA LEU A 308 21.70 1.89 -17.55
C LEU A 308 20.33 1.20 -17.68
N THR A 309 20.30 -0.12 -17.54
CA THR A 309 19.05 -0.90 -17.58
C THR A 309 18.12 -0.51 -16.43
N CYS A 310 18.65 -0.28 -15.23
CA CYS A 310 17.89 0.19 -14.08
C CYS A 310 17.28 1.59 -14.32
N VAL A 311 18.08 2.56 -14.76
CA VAL A 311 17.62 3.94 -15.07
C VAL A 311 16.60 3.94 -16.21
N THR A 312 16.84 3.16 -17.25
CA THR A 312 15.90 3.01 -18.38
C THR A 312 14.58 2.46 -17.89
N SER A 313 14.57 1.44 -17.03
CA SER A 313 13.33 0.88 -16.46
C SER A 313 12.51 1.92 -15.69
N VAL A 314 13.18 2.86 -15.01
CA VAL A 314 12.56 3.95 -14.24
C VAL A 314 11.92 4.99 -15.16
N LEU A 315 12.67 5.49 -16.14
CA LEU A 315 12.19 6.54 -17.05
C LEU A 315 10.91 6.13 -17.77
N LEU A 316 10.90 4.87 -18.14
CA LEU A 316 9.99 4.30 -19.10
C LEU A 316 8.72 3.81 -18.32
N ALA A 317 8.84 3.48 -17.02
CA ALA A 317 7.70 3.19 -16.14
C ALA A 317 6.83 4.43 -15.87
N GLY A 318 7.38 5.63 -16.05
CA GLY A 318 6.66 6.89 -15.94
C GLY A 318 6.37 7.36 -14.50
N PRO A 319 5.92 8.62 -14.34
CA PRO A 319 5.80 9.28 -13.04
C PRO A 319 4.71 8.69 -12.11
N VAL A 320 3.78 7.91 -12.66
CA VAL A 320 2.62 7.35 -11.93
C VAL A 320 2.91 5.94 -11.38
N ARG A 321 3.85 5.20 -11.99
CA ARG A 321 4.18 3.81 -11.60
C ARG A 321 5.54 3.66 -10.92
N LEU A 322 6.28 4.75 -10.75
CA LEU A 322 7.60 4.74 -10.12
C LEU A 322 7.51 4.36 -8.63
N ARG A 323 8.07 3.21 -8.26
CA ARG A 323 8.12 2.76 -6.86
C ARG A 323 9.38 3.31 -6.21
N ARG A 324 9.31 3.61 -4.91
CA ARG A 324 10.49 4.03 -4.11
C ARG A 324 11.63 3.01 -4.22
N ILE A 325 11.31 1.73 -4.35
CA ILE A 325 12.26 0.62 -4.52
C ILE A 325 13.10 0.79 -5.79
N ASP A 326 12.50 1.27 -6.90
CA ASP A 326 13.21 1.41 -8.18
C ASP A 326 14.28 2.53 -8.08
N ALA A 327 14.00 3.59 -7.32
CA ALA A 327 14.96 4.66 -7.05
C ALA A 327 16.11 4.19 -6.14
N VAL A 328 15.80 3.40 -5.10
CA VAL A 328 16.83 2.81 -4.22
C VAL A 328 17.74 1.88 -5.02
N ALA A 329 17.19 1.08 -5.93
CA ALA A 329 17.98 0.21 -6.81
C ALA A 329 18.95 1.01 -7.70
N SER A 330 18.50 2.12 -8.31
CA SER A 330 19.38 2.97 -9.14
C SER A 330 20.52 3.59 -8.34
N VAL A 331 20.25 4.02 -7.10
CA VAL A 331 21.27 4.57 -6.20
C VAL A 331 22.29 3.50 -5.80
N LEU A 332 21.85 2.28 -5.52
CA LEU A 332 22.75 1.16 -5.21
C LEU A 332 23.64 0.79 -6.41
N TRP A 333 23.08 0.73 -7.61
CA TRP A 333 23.86 0.54 -8.84
C TRP A 333 24.90 1.62 -9.06
N PHE A 334 24.56 2.89 -8.77
CA PHE A 334 25.49 4.00 -8.85
C PHE A 334 26.61 3.89 -7.81
N LEU A 335 26.28 3.45 -6.58
CA LEU A 335 27.27 3.22 -5.54
C LEU A 335 28.23 2.07 -5.91
N VAL A 336 27.72 0.96 -6.44
CA VAL A 336 28.53 -0.15 -6.94
C VAL A 336 29.45 0.31 -8.08
N MET A 337 28.94 1.14 -9.01
CA MET A 337 29.76 1.76 -10.06
C MET A 337 30.89 2.61 -9.48
N GLY A 338 30.58 3.46 -8.50
CA GLY A 338 31.57 4.29 -7.82
C GLY A 338 32.70 3.45 -7.20
N LEU A 339 32.36 2.35 -6.52
CA LEU A 339 33.35 1.46 -5.90
C LEU A 339 34.28 0.80 -6.92
N HIS A 340 33.76 0.31 -8.06
CA HIS A 340 34.57 -0.27 -9.12
C HIS A 340 35.45 0.75 -9.85
N LEU A 341 35.01 2.02 -9.95
CA LEU A 341 35.85 3.09 -10.49
C LEU A 341 36.98 3.43 -9.51
N VAL A 342 36.66 3.58 -8.22
CA VAL A 342 37.65 3.86 -7.17
C VAL A 342 38.75 2.79 -7.14
N GLU A 343 38.40 1.51 -7.28
CA GLU A 343 39.35 0.40 -7.39
C GLU A 343 40.29 0.52 -8.59
N ARG A 344 39.83 1.06 -9.73
CA ARG A 344 40.67 1.28 -10.92
C ARG A 344 41.57 2.50 -10.84
N TYR A 345 41.16 3.52 -10.08
CA TYR A 345 41.89 4.78 -9.97
C TYR A 345 42.87 4.82 -8.79
N LEU A 346 42.62 4.03 -7.73
CA LEU A 346 43.55 3.88 -6.62
C LEU A 346 44.71 2.96 -7.00
N LYS A 347 45.94 3.45 -6.81
CA LYS A 347 47.17 2.66 -7.02
C LYS A 347 47.39 1.63 -5.91
N ASP A 348 46.98 1.95 -4.68
CA ASP A 348 47.01 1.06 -3.53
C ASP A 348 45.59 0.68 -3.14
N ILE A 349 45.21 -0.58 -3.37
CA ILE A 349 43.86 -1.09 -3.08
C ILE A 349 43.78 -1.38 -1.57
N PRO A 350 42.95 -0.66 -0.80
CA PRO A 350 42.81 -0.97 0.61
C PRO A 350 41.92 -2.20 0.80
N GLY A 351 42.32 -3.13 1.66
CA GLY A 351 41.60 -4.42 1.85
C GLY A 351 40.14 -4.30 2.31
N TRP A 352 39.73 -3.16 2.89
CA TRP A 352 38.33 -2.92 3.24
C TRP A 352 37.44 -2.63 2.02
N LEU A 353 38.03 -2.18 0.89
CA LEU A 353 37.30 -1.81 -0.32
C LEU A 353 36.57 -3.02 -0.91
N ASP A 354 37.20 -4.19 -0.90
CA ASP A 354 36.60 -5.42 -1.42
C ASP A 354 35.42 -5.87 -0.56
N THR A 355 35.52 -5.73 0.77
CA THR A 355 34.40 -6.02 1.68
C THR A 355 33.23 -5.07 1.44
N VAL A 356 33.50 -3.77 1.26
CA VAL A 356 32.48 -2.77 0.95
C VAL A 356 31.85 -3.03 -0.42
N LYS A 357 32.64 -3.34 -1.44
CA LYS A 357 32.21 -3.70 -2.80
C LYS A 357 31.28 -4.91 -2.79
N LEU A 358 31.67 -5.98 -2.08
CA LEU A 358 30.84 -7.17 -1.93
C LEU A 358 29.52 -6.84 -1.22
N SER A 359 29.58 -6.11 -0.10
CA SER A 359 28.38 -5.75 0.67
C SER A 359 27.39 -4.88 -0.13
N ALA A 360 27.89 -3.91 -0.88
CA ALA A 360 27.10 -3.05 -1.75
C ALA A 360 26.46 -3.83 -2.89
N THR A 361 27.21 -4.76 -3.49
CA THR A 361 26.72 -5.63 -4.57
C THR A 361 25.66 -6.61 -4.05
N CYS A 362 25.84 -7.17 -2.84
CA CYS A 362 24.84 -8.01 -2.18
C CYS A 362 23.54 -7.23 -1.92
N LEU A 363 23.64 -6.02 -1.37
CA LEU A 363 22.49 -5.16 -1.11
C LEU A 363 21.78 -4.77 -2.41
N CYS A 364 22.54 -4.43 -3.46
CA CYS A 364 22.02 -4.14 -4.79
C CYS A 364 21.26 -5.34 -5.38
N CYS A 365 21.78 -6.55 -5.21
CA CYS A 365 21.16 -7.79 -5.66
C CYS A 365 19.83 -8.07 -4.94
N LEU A 366 19.80 -7.91 -3.61
CA LEU A 366 18.58 -8.09 -2.80
C LEU A 366 17.50 -7.09 -3.20
N VAL A 367 17.85 -5.80 -3.32
CA VAL A 367 16.89 -4.77 -3.74
C VAL A 367 16.44 -5.01 -5.18
N GLY A 368 17.34 -5.39 -6.09
CA GLY A 368 17.02 -5.76 -7.48
C GLY A 368 16.05 -6.94 -7.57
N PHE A 369 16.26 -7.99 -6.76
CA PHE A 369 15.34 -9.12 -6.66
C PHE A 369 13.95 -8.68 -6.19
N THR A 370 13.88 -7.87 -5.13
CA THR A 370 12.58 -7.36 -4.65
C THR A 370 11.90 -6.48 -5.71
N ALA A 371 12.66 -5.68 -6.45
CA ALA A 371 12.14 -4.84 -7.54
C ALA A 371 11.59 -5.67 -8.71
N ALA A 372 12.23 -6.80 -9.03
CA ALA A 372 11.80 -7.74 -10.06
C ALA A 372 10.55 -8.54 -9.62
N VAL A 373 10.58 -9.13 -8.41
CA VAL A 373 9.49 -9.99 -7.90
C VAL A 373 8.24 -9.19 -7.51
N ALA A 374 8.39 -7.98 -6.97
CA ALA A 374 7.25 -7.15 -6.58
C ALA A 374 6.36 -6.73 -7.78
N THR A 375 6.80 -6.93 -9.02
CA THR A 375 5.99 -6.70 -10.23
C THR A 375 4.97 -7.82 -10.48
N ARG A 376 5.21 -9.03 -9.96
CA ARG A 376 4.33 -10.21 -10.10
C ARG A 376 3.17 -10.24 -9.12
N LYS A 377 3.20 -9.43 -8.07
CA LYS A 377 1.95 -9.07 -7.40
C LYS A 377 1.19 -8.20 -8.38
N ILE A 378 0.39 -8.88 -9.24
CA ILE A 378 -0.90 -8.37 -9.69
C ILE A 378 -1.38 -7.61 -8.47
N THR A 379 -1.55 -6.31 -8.67
CA THR A 379 -2.18 -5.46 -7.68
C THR A 379 -3.59 -6.00 -7.62
N ASP A 380 -3.73 -7.14 -6.93
CA ASP A 380 -4.95 -7.64 -6.36
C ASP A 380 -5.52 -6.38 -5.81
N GLN A 381 -6.66 -6.04 -6.42
CA GLN A 381 -7.26 -4.74 -6.37
C GLN A 381 -6.95 -4.22 -4.99
N ARG A 382 -6.44 -2.98 -4.89
CA ARG A 382 -6.86 -2.24 -3.72
C ARG A 382 -8.37 -2.44 -3.73
N ARG A 383 -8.84 -3.41 -2.95
CA ARG A 383 -10.11 -3.39 -2.27
C ARG A 383 -10.06 -1.97 -1.83
N THR A 384 -10.75 -1.11 -2.59
CA THR A 384 -11.50 -0.01 -2.07
C THR A 384 -11.98 -0.62 -0.77
N ARG A 385 -11.25 -0.26 0.29
CA ARG A 385 -11.55 -0.68 1.63
C ARG A 385 -12.83 0.12 1.79
N GLY A 386 -13.93 -0.43 1.26
CA GLY A 386 -15.27 0.00 1.53
C GLY A 386 -15.22 -0.06 3.01
N GLN A 387 -15.08 1.14 3.60
CA GLN A 387 -14.97 1.29 5.02
C GLN A 387 -16.09 0.41 5.51
N ARG A 388 -15.71 -0.68 6.19
CA ARG A 388 -16.66 -1.41 6.98
C ARG A 388 -17.24 -0.28 7.80
N ILE A 389 -18.49 0.07 7.52
CA ILE A 389 -19.26 0.99 8.32
C ILE A 389 -19.14 0.33 9.70
N ARG A 390 -18.21 0.83 10.53
CA ARG A 390 -18.19 0.53 11.94
C ARG A 390 -19.36 1.35 12.42
N ILE A 391 -20.55 0.78 12.22
CA ILE A 391 -21.73 1.13 12.97
C ILE A 391 -21.23 1.01 14.42
N PRO A 392 -21.16 2.12 15.18
CA PRO A 392 -20.81 2.06 16.59
C PRO A 392 -21.68 0.98 17.24
N VAL A 393 -21.10 0.17 18.11
CA VAL A 393 -21.76 -1.02 18.67
C VAL A 393 -23.13 -0.66 19.30
N GLN A 394 -23.30 0.57 19.78
CA GLN A 394 -24.57 1.13 20.26
C GLN A 394 -25.74 1.07 19.25
N TRP A 395 -25.50 1.14 17.94
CA TRP A 395 -26.57 1.09 16.93
C TRP A 395 -26.93 -0.33 16.47
N LYS A 396 -26.15 -1.36 16.86
CA LYS A 396 -26.52 -2.75 16.57
C LYS A 396 -27.71 -3.21 17.40
N GLN A 397 -27.88 -2.70 18.62
CA GLN A 397 -28.98 -3.14 19.49
C GLN A 397 -30.36 -2.60 19.06
N THR A 398 -30.42 -1.44 18.39
CA THR A 398 -31.69 -0.89 17.91
C THR A 398 -32.25 -1.61 16.69
N LEU A 399 -31.38 -2.23 15.87
CA LEU A 399 -31.78 -3.01 14.69
C LEU A 399 -32.30 -4.41 15.01
N TYR A 400 -32.01 -4.94 16.21
CA TYR A 400 -32.51 -6.25 16.66
C TYR A 400 -33.83 -6.18 17.45
N LYS A 401 -34.36 -4.98 17.71
CA LYS A 401 -35.66 -4.77 18.38
C LYS A 401 -36.73 -4.13 17.48
N LEU A 402 -36.58 -4.20 16.14
CA LEU A 402 -37.54 -3.71 15.14
C LEU A 402 -38.17 -4.83 14.31
#